data_AF-A0A9P1NRD3-F1
#
_entry.id   AF-A0A9P1NRD3-F1
#
_cell.length_a   1.000
_cell.length_b   1.000
_cell.length_c   1.000
_cell.angle_alpha   90.00
_cell.angle_beta   90.00
_cell.angle_gamma   90.00
#
_symmetry.space_group_name_H-M   'P 1'
#
loop_
_entity.id
_entity.type
_entity.pdbx_description
1 polymer ?
#
loop_
_entity_poly.entity_id
_entity_poly.type
_entity_poly.pdbx_seq_one_letter_code
_entity_poly.pdbx_strand_id
1 'polypeptide(L)'
;MSETLEAAKTEIAVVNVTALVPTKVFAPGGVDEILTKLEAEARATAATLDVSAPKGRKEIASLAYKVARSKTALDDMGKDLVADIKAKAALIDADRRVVRDRLDKLRDDVRRPLDEFEAAEEKRVEQHEAGIAAFSIAAPGTTEEIAKTLAMVEATPTDGFQEFAKRAAEAKEAAVIRLRSALLESQQRDAERAELERLRQEAAERAAREEAERIEREKQEAADRAAEQARRDAEEKARQEREEAERAATAERERIEREAQAERERAAAEQARVEREKAEAEERAAQAERDRLDAERRAKEAEERAERDRIEAERRAEEDRKAAEERARQREEEAARRERQRVEDERKAEEEAQRRREEDRAHRGSINRAAMNALVAAGLSEGAARTAVEAIAKGEVPCVRISY
;
A
#
# COMPACT_ATOMS: atom_id res chain seq x y z
N MET A 1 -94.65 86.13 -108.10
CA MET A 1 -93.58 86.88 -108.83
C MET A 1 -92.27 86.38 -108.24
N SER A 2 -91.49 85.48 -108.82
CA SER A 2 -91.41 85.01 -110.20
C SER A 2 -90.88 83.56 -110.13
N GLU A 3 -91.54 82.64 -110.82
CA GLU A 3 -90.96 81.35 -111.16
C GLU A 3 -89.72 81.58 -112.02
N THR A 4 -88.60 80.98 -111.63
CA THR A 4 -87.50 80.64 -112.53
C THR A 4 -86.94 79.30 -112.08
N LEU A 5 -87.55 78.24 -112.61
CA LEU A 5 -86.96 76.92 -112.77
C LEU A 5 -85.70 77.06 -113.62
N GLU A 6 -84.52 77.06 -112.99
CA GLU A 6 -83.25 77.01 -113.72
C GLU A 6 -82.52 75.71 -113.38
N ALA A 7 -82.77 74.73 -114.25
CA ALA A 7 -81.92 73.62 -114.66
C ALA A 7 -80.91 73.07 -113.63
N ALA A 8 -81.33 72.02 -112.91
CA ALA A 8 -80.44 71.02 -112.35
C ALA A 8 -79.61 70.38 -113.48
N LYS A 9 -78.41 70.89 -113.73
CA LYS A 9 -77.37 70.20 -114.51
C LYS A 9 -76.83 69.07 -113.65
N THR A 10 -77.44 67.91 -113.80
CA THR A 10 -77.01 66.64 -113.21
C THR A 10 -75.61 66.31 -113.72
N GLU A 11 -74.59 66.53 -112.88
CA GLU A 11 -73.27 65.93 -113.06
C GLU A 11 -73.43 64.41 -112.99
N ILE A 12 -73.39 63.75 -114.15
CA ILE A 12 -73.45 62.30 -114.27
C ILE A 12 -72.10 61.73 -113.79
N ALA A 13 -71.97 61.52 -112.49
CA ALA A 13 -71.08 60.52 -111.91
C ALA A 13 -71.90 59.23 -111.71
N VAL A 14 -71.39 58.09 -112.14
CA VAL A 14 -72.13 56.81 -112.10
C VAL A 14 -72.46 56.36 -110.66
N VAL A 15 -71.79 56.93 -109.64
CA VAL A 15 -72.28 56.93 -108.25
C VAL A 15 -71.88 58.26 -107.63
N ASN A 16 -72.82 58.98 -107.01
CA ASN A 16 -72.50 60.17 -106.23
C ASN A 16 -71.86 59.77 -104.89
N VAL A 17 -70.53 59.58 -104.89
CA VAL A 17 -69.79 59.02 -103.74
C VAL A 17 -69.89 59.89 -102.49
N THR A 18 -70.16 61.20 -102.62
CA THR A 18 -70.31 62.12 -101.47
C THR A 18 -71.60 61.90 -100.68
N ALA A 19 -72.58 61.17 -101.23
CA ALA A 19 -73.82 60.81 -100.55
C ALA A 19 -73.75 59.46 -99.81
N LEU A 20 -72.65 58.71 -99.95
CA LEU A 20 -72.48 57.41 -99.31
C LEU A 20 -72.01 57.55 -97.85
N VAL A 21 -72.57 56.71 -96.98
CA VAL A 21 -72.16 56.64 -95.56
C VAL A 21 -71.20 55.47 -95.39
N PRO A 22 -69.92 55.69 -94.99
CA PRO A 22 -68.90 54.64 -94.95
C PRO A 22 -69.32 53.38 -94.18
N THR A 23 -69.93 53.56 -93.01
CA THR A 23 -70.38 52.44 -92.17
C THR A 23 -71.50 51.61 -92.80
N LYS A 24 -72.29 52.18 -93.72
CA LYS A 24 -73.32 51.45 -94.48
C LYS A 24 -72.72 50.77 -95.71
N VAL A 25 -71.78 51.43 -96.40
CA VAL A 25 -71.05 50.86 -97.54
C VAL A 25 -70.34 49.57 -97.13
N PHE A 26 -69.62 49.60 -96.01
CA PHE A 26 -68.84 48.47 -95.51
C PHE A 26 -69.60 47.55 -94.54
N ALA A 27 -70.92 47.70 -94.42
CA ALA A 27 -71.75 46.72 -93.75
C ALA A 27 -71.84 45.42 -94.57
N PRO A 28 -72.18 44.27 -93.96
CA PRO A 28 -72.38 43.02 -94.69
C PRO A 28 -73.33 43.20 -95.89
N GLY A 29 -72.86 42.92 -97.10
CA GLY A 29 -73.61 43.05 -98.36
C GLY A 29 -73.73 44.47 -98.94
N GLY A 30 -73.29 45.51 -98.22
CA GLY A 30 -73.41 46.90 -98.66
C GLY A 30 -72.56 47.24 -99.90
N VAL A 31 -71.33 46.71 -99.95
CA VAL A 31 -70.43 46.90 -101.10
C VAL A 31 -71.03 46.24 -102.34
N ASP A 32 -71.55 45.02 -102.21
CA ASP A 32 -72.11 44.25 -103.33
C ASP A 32 -73.33 44.97 -103.95
N GLU A 33 -74.19 45.56 -103.11
CA GLU A 33 -75.34 46.34 -103.58
C GLU A 33 -74.90 47.56 -104.41
N ILE A 34 -73.88 48.28 -103.93
CA ILE A 34 -73.34 49.48 -104.61
C ILE A 34 -72.65 49.11 -105.91
N LEU A 35 -71.81 48.08 -105.89
CA LEU A 35 -71.09 47.62 -107.09
C LEU A 35 -72.07 47.10 -108.13
N THR A 36 -73.10 46.34 -107.74
CA THR A 36 -74.14 45.84 -108.66
C THR A 36 -74.85 47.00 -109.38
N LYS A 37 -75.24 48.05 -108.65
CA LYS A 37 -75.87 49.24 -109.22
C LYS A 37 -74.92 49.99 -110.16
N LEU A 38 -73.68 50.23 -109.72
CA LEU A 38 -72.66 50.91 -110.51
C LEU A 38 -72.36 50.16 -111.82
N GLU A 39 -72.20 48.84 -111.75
CA GLU A 39 -71.98 47.99 -112.92
C GLU A 39 -73.16 48.04 -113.90
N ALA A 40 -74.38 47.95 -113.38
CA ALA A 40 -75.59 48.02 -114.20
C ALA A 40 -75.70 49.37 -114.93
N GLU A 41 -75.51 50.48 -114.21
CA GLU A 41 -75.56 51.83 -114.79
C GLU A 41 -74.42 52.09 -115.78
N ALA A 42 -73.20 51.64 -115.47
CA ALA A 42 -72.06 51.78 -116.37
C ALA A 42 -72.29 50.99 -117.68
N ARG A 43 -72.75 49.74 -117.60
CA ARG A 43 -73.05 48.92 -118.79
C ARG A 43 -74.21 49.51 -119.60
N ALA A 44 -75.28 49.94 -118.94
CA ALA A 44 -76.43 50.57 -119.60
C ALA A 44 -76.02 51.86 -120.32
N THR A 45 -75.23 52.72 -119.69
CA THR A 45 -74.73 53.96 -120.29
C THR A 45 -73.84 53.65 -121.50
N ALA A 46 -72.90 52.72 -121.35
CA ALA A 46 -72.00 52.33 -122.43
C ALA A 46 -72.75 51.81 -123.68
N ALA A 47 -73.84 51.07 -123.49
CA ALA A 47 -74.66 50.53 -124.58
C ALA A 47 -75.35 51.60 -125.45
N THR A 48 -75.52 52.83 -124.94
CA THR A 48 -76.13 53.94 -125.69
C THR A 48 -75.13 54.73 -126.55
N LEU A 49 -73.82 54.47 -126.41
CA LEU A 49 -72.76 55.25 -127.03
C LEU A 49 -72.24 54.58 -128.31
N ASP A 50 -72.14 55.35 -129.41
CA ASP A 50 -71.63 54.85 -130.69
C ASP A 50 -70.10 54.87 -130.77
N VAL A 51 -69.48 53.69 -130.65
CA VAL A 51 -68.03 53.48 -130.76
C VAL A 51 -67.46 53.75 -132.16
N SER A 52 -68.29 53.76 -133.21
CA SER A 52 -67.83 54.03 -134.57
C SER A 52 -67.51 55.53 -134.76
N ALA A 53 -68.17 56.40 -133.99
CA ALA A 53 -67.93 57.84 -133.98
C ALA A 53 -66.78 58.26 -133.02
N PRO A 54 -65.90 59.21 -133.41
CA PRO A 54 -64.87 59.75 -132.51
C PRO A 54 -65.41 60.33 -131.20
N LYS A 55 -66.63 60.86 -131.20
CA LYS A 55 -67.30 61.41 -130.01
C LYS A 55 -67.68 60.30 -129.02
N GLY A 56 -68.32 59.22 -129.47
CA GLY A 56 -68.72 58.11 -128.60
C GLY A 56 -67.53 57.38 -127.97
N ARG A 57 -66.40 57.25 -128.69
CA ARG A 57 -65.14 56.73 -128.10
C ARG A 57 -64.62 57.60 -126.94
N LYS A 58 -64.69 58.93 -127.06
CA LYS A 58 -64.30 59.85 -125.97
C LYS A 58 -65.25 59.75 -124.79
N GLU A 59 -66.54 59.58 -125.04
CA GLU A 59 -67.55 59.42 -123.99
C GLU A 59 -67.39 58.09 -123.24
N ILE A 60 -67.05 56.99 -123.92
CA ILE A 60 -66.70 55.70 -123.29
C ILE A 60 -65.42 55.81 -122.45
N ALA A 61 -64.39 56.48 -122.96
CA ALA A 61 -63.17 56.73 -122.17
C ALA A 61 -63.47 57.55 -120.90
N SER A 62 -64.35 58.54 -121.00
CA SER A 62 -64.82 59.33 -119.85
C SER A 62 -65.61 58.47 -118.85
N LEU A 63 -66.49 57.58 -119.32
CA LEU A 63 -67.21 56.64 -118.48
C LEU A 63 -66.28 55.68 -117.74
N ALA A 64 -65.28 55.11 -118.42
CA ALA A 64 -64.27 54.24 -117.81
C ALA A 64 -63.44 54.99 -116.76
N TYR A 65 -63.07 56.25 -117.04
CA TYR A 65 -62.39 57.10 -116.05
C TYR A 65 -63.25 57.35 -114.80
N LYS A 66 -64.56 57.58 -114.97
CA LYS A 66 -65.50 57.71 -113.85
C LYS A 66 -65.58 56.44 -113.00
N VAL A 67 -65.65 55.27 -113.63
CA VAL A 67 -65.60 53.97 -112.90
C VAL A 67 -64.30 53.83 -112.11
N ALA A 68 -63.16 54.18 -112.72
CA ALA A 68 -61.87 54.16 -112.03
C ALA A 68 -61.83 55.12 -110.82
N ARG A 69 -62.44 56.31 -110.94
CA ARG A 69 -62.59 57.27 -109.84
C ARG A 69 -63.49 56.76 -108.72
N SER A 70 -64.61 56.10 -109.05
CA SER A 70 -65.49 55.48 -108.05
C SER A 70 -64.78 54.37 -107.26
N LYS A 71 -63.94 53.55 -107.94
CA LYS A 71 -63.10 52.56 -107.26
C LYS A 71 -62.17 53.20 -106.23
N THR A 72 -61.39 54.21 -106.65
CA THR A 72 -60.46 54.91 -105.75
C THR A 72 -61.21 55.54 -104.57
N ALA A 73 -62.35 56.18 -104.82
CA ALA A 73 -63.11 56.83 -103.76
C ALA A 73 -63.71 55.83 -102.75
N LEU A 74 -64.14 54.64 -103.19
CA LEU A 74 -64.59 53.57 -102.29
C LEU A 74 -63.41 52.98 -101.50
N ASP A 75 -62.26 52.75 -102.12
CA ASP A 75 -61.05 52.25 -101.44
C ASP A 75 -60.54 53.22 -100.37
N ASP A 76 -60.44 54.52 -100.71
CA ASP A 76 -60.04 55.57 -99.78
C ASP A 76 -61.04 55.68 -98.61
N MET A 77 -62.35 55.57 -98.87
CA MET A 77 -63.39 55.56 -97.83
C MET A 77 -63.22 54.41 -96.83
N GLY A 78 -62.85 53.22 -97.29
CA GLY A 78 -62.58 52.07 -96.43
C GLY A 78 -61.31 52.23 -95.60
N LYS A 79 -60.25 52.79 -96.21
CA LYS A 79 -59.01 53.12 -95.51
C LYS A 79 -59.22 54.14 -94.41
N ASP A 80 -59.94 55.23 -94.70
CA ASP A 80 -60.23 56.29 -93.73
C ASP A 80 -61.08 55.75 -92.56
N LEU A 81 -62.11 54.95 -92.85
CA LEU A 81 -62.93 54.32 -91.81
C LEU A 81 -62.11 53.42 -90.88
N VAL A 82 -61.23 52.57 -91.44
CA VAL A 82 -60.36 51.69 -90.64
C VAL A 82 -59.30 52.48 -89.88
N ALA A 83 -58.76 53.56 -90.44
CA ALA A 83 -57.82 54.44 -89.77
C ALA A 83 -58.44 55.05 -88.51
N ASP A 84 -59.67 55.59 -88.63
CA ASP A 84 -60.42 56.15 -87.51
C ASP A 84 -60.75 55.11 -86.44
N ILE A 85 -61.14 53.88 -86.84
CA ILE A 85 -61.41 52.78 -85.90
C ILE A 85 -60.15 52.40 -85.13
N LYS A 86 -59.02 52.23 -85.83
CA LYS A 86 -57.73 51.89 -85.19
C LYS A 86 -57.26 52.99 -84.26
N ALA A 87 -57.42 54.26 -84.64
CA ALA A 87 -57.07 55.39 -83.78
C ALA A 87 -57.91 55.41 -82.49
N LYS A 88 -59.24 55.21 -82.60
CA LYS A 88 -60.13 55.11 -81.44
C LYS A 88 -59.82 53.90 -80.56
N ALA A 89 -59.55 52.73 -81.15
CA ALA A 89 -59.19 51.53 -80.40
C ALA A 89 -57.86 51.72 -79.64
N ALA A 90 -56.86 52.32 -80.28
CA ALA A 90 -55.57 52.62 -79.64
C ALA A 90 -55.74 53.59 -78.46
N LEU A 91 -56.60 54.62 -78.59
CA LEU A 91 -56.92 55.53 -77.49
C LEU A 91 -57.60 54.79 -76.33
N ILE A 92 -58.58 53.94 -76.62
CA ILE A 92 -59.26 53.13 -75.60
C ILE A 92 -58.27 52.22 -74.86
N ASP A 93 -57.37 51.55 -75.58
CA ASP A 93 -56.37 50.68 -74.95
C ASP A 93 -55.33 51.45 -74.12
N ALA A 94 -54.97 52.66 -74.54
CA ALA A 94 -54.14 53.57 -73.74
C ALA A 94 -54.87 53.97 -72.45
N ASP A 95 -56.11 54.42 -72.55
CA ASP A 95 -56.92 54.82 -71.39
C ASP A 95 -57.15 53.66 -70.43
N ARG A 96 -57.43 52.45 -70.95
CA ARG A 96 -57.57 51.23 -70.12
C ARG A 96 -56.31 50.93 -69.32
N ARG A 97 -55.13 51.18 -69.89
CA ARG A 97 -53.85 51.03 -69.18
C ARG A 97 -53.72 52.09 -68.09
N VAL A 98 -54.00 53.35 -68.41
CA VAL A 98 -53.97 54.45 -67.43
C VAL A 98 -54.93 54.17 -66.26
N VAL A 99 -56.13 53.67 -66.56
CA VAL A 99 -57.12 53.28 -65.54
C VAL A 99 -56.56 52.19 -64.63
N ARG A 100 -56.00 51.11 -65.20
CA ARG A 100 -55.41 50.03 -64.40
C ARG A 100 -54.30 50.56 -63.50
N ASP A 101 -53.30 51.22 -64.09
CA ASP A 101 -52.09 51.64 -63.38
C ASP A 101 -52.43 52.67 -62.27
N ARG A 102 -53.37 53.59 -62.52
CA ARG A 102 -53.80 54.57 -61.51
C ARG A 102 -54.61 53.93 -60.39
N LEU A 103 -55.51 53.00 -60.70
CA LEU A 103 -56.33 52.35 -59.69
C LEU A 103 -55.54 51.34 -58.86
N ASP A 104 -54.58 50.62 -59.45
CA ASP A 104 -53.63 49.78 -58.70
C ASP A 104 -52.79 50.63 -57.74
N LYS A 105 -52.22 51.74 -58.23
CA LYS A 105 -51.48 52.67 -57.36
C LYS A 105 -52.35 53.23 -56.23
N LEU A 106 -53.59 53.64 -56.54
CA LEU A 106 -54.51 54.16 -55.53
C LEU A 106 -54.86 53.09 -54.49
N ARG A 107 -55.09 51.83 -54.91
CA ARG A 107 -55.30 50.71 -53.99
C ARG A 107 -54.13 50.58 -53.01
N ASP A 108 -52.90 50.57 -53.54
CA ASP A 108 -51.70 50.40 -52.72
C ASP A 108 -51.50 51.60 -51.79
N ASP A 109 -51.66 52.84 -52.29
CA ASP A 109 -51.56 54.06 -51.48
C ASP A 109 -52.63 54.12 -50.36
N VAL A 110 -53.85 53.62 -50.63
CA VAL A 110 -54.94 53.54 -49.64
C VAL A 110 -54.70 52.44 -48.61
N ARG A 111 -54.11 51.30 -49.00
CA ARG A 111 -53.83 50.17 -48.09
C ARG A 111 -52.57 50.40 -47.26
N ARG A 112 -51.59 51.15 -47.77
CA ARG A 112 -50.27 51.37 -47.12
C ARG A 112 -50.36 51.79 -45.63
N PRO A 113 -51.19 52.75 -45.20
CA PRO A 113 -51.26 53.11 -43.78
C PRO A 113 -51.68 51.95 -42.87
N LEU A 114 -52.55 51.05 -43.36
CA LEU A 114 -52.95 49.86 -42.62
C LEU A 114 -51.84 48.80 -42.63
N ASP A 115 -51.10 48.64 -43.74
CA ASP A 115 -49.94 47.73 -43.78
C ASP A 115 -48.84 48.17 -42.80
N GLU A 116 -48.56 49.48 -42.75
CA GLU A 116 -47.59 50.07 -41.83
C GLU A 116 -48.02 49.90 -40.37
N PHE A 117 -49.31 50.08 -40.07
CA PHE A 117 -49.86 49.85 -38.73
C PHE A 117 -49.80 48.38 -38.32
N GLU A 118 -50.24 47.46 -39.19
CA GLU A 118 -50.21 46.01 -38.94
C GLU A 118 -48.77 45.54 -38.65
N ALA A 119 -47.79 46.00 -39.44
CA ALA A 119 -46.37 45.67 -39.23
C ALA A 119 -45.78 46.30 -37.95
N ALA A 120 -46.22 47.51 -37.59
CA ALA A 120 -45.80 48.15 -36.34
C ALA A 120 -46.39 47.43 -35.12
N GLU A 121 -47.66 47.02 -35.19
CA GLU A 121 -48.32 46.25 -34.14
C GLU A 121 -47.72 44.87 -33.96
N GLU A 122 -47.42 44.16 -35.06
CA GLU A 122 -46.73 42.87 -34.99
C GLU A 122 -45.39 43.00 -34.24
N LYS A 123 -44.56 43.98 -34.62
CA LYS A 123 -43.30 44.25 -33.92
C LYS A 123 -43.49 44.66 -32.47
N ARG A 124 -44.53 45.46 -32.16
CA ARG A 124 -44.84 45.86 -30.78
C ARG A 124 -45.16 44.64 -29.92
N VAL A 125 -46.01 43.75 -30.42
CA VAL A 125 -46.37 42.50 -29.75
C VAL A 125 -45.14 41.61 -29.58
N GLU A 126 -44.34 41.40 -30.63
CA GLU A 126 -43.09 40.61 -30.54
C GLU A 126 -42.12 41.16 -29.50
N GLN A 127 -41.94 42.49 -29.42
CA GLN A 127 -41.08 43.11 -28.41
C GLN A 127 -41.59 42.87 -26.99
N HIS A 128 -42.90 42.98 -26.76
CA HIS A 128 -43.49 42.69 -25.46
C HIS A 128 -43.39 41.20 -25.10
N GLU A 129 -43.63 40.29 -26.04
CA GLU A 129 -43.44 38.85 -25.86
C GLU A 129 -41.98 38.51 -25.50
N ALA A 130 -41.01 39.07 -26.24
CA ALA A 130 -39.58 38.86 -26.00
C ALA A 130 -39.14 39.39 -24.62
N GLY A 131 -39.63 40.58 -24.22
CA GLY A 131 -39.34 41.14 -22.90
C GLY A 131 -39.90 40.28 -21.77
N ILE A 132 -41.08 39.68 -21.96
CA ILE A 132 -41.67 38.75 -20.98
C ILE A 132 -40.87 37.45 -20.92
N ALA A 133 -40.46 36.91 -22.07
CA ALA A 133 -39.64 35.71 -22.16
C ALA A 133 -38.27 35.89 -21.47
N ALA A 134 -37.70 37.11 -21.49
CA ALA A 134 -36.42 37.42 -20.85
C ALA A 134 -36.43 37.17 -19.33
N PHE A 135 -37.58 37.31 -18.65
CA PHE A 135 -37.70 36.96 -17.22
C PHE A 135 -37.57 35.45 -16.95
N SER A 136 -37.74 34.60 -17.96
CA SER A 136 -37.64 33.14 -17.81
C SER A 136 -36.20 32.62 -17.78
N ILE A 137 -35.23 33.41 -18.29
CA ILE A 137 -33.84 32.97 -18.45
C ILE A 137 -33.23 32.69 -17.07
N ALA A 138 -32.60 31.53 -16.92
CA ALA A 138 -31.86 31.17 -15.72
C ALA A 138 -30.62 32.06 -15.58
N ALA A 139 -30.29 32.45 -14.34
CA ALA A 139 -29.04 33.14 -14.04
C ALA A 139 -28.08 32.19 -13.29
N PRO A 140 -27.45 31.23 -13.99
CA PRO A 140 -26.36 30.47 -13.39
C PRO A 140 -25.17 31.42 -13.18
N GLY A 141 -24.51 31.33 -12.02
CA GLY A 141 -23.35 32.17 -11.72
C GLY A 141 -22.92 32.13 -10.26
N THR A 142 -22.00 33.01 -9.95
CA THR A 142 -21.56 33.35 -8.59
C THR A 142 -22.66 34.06 -7.81
N THR A 143 -22.53 34.10 -6.48
CA THR A 143 -23.47 34.81 -5.59
C THR A 143 -23.64 36.28 -6.01
N GLU A 144 -22.56 36.95 -6.43
CA GLU A 144 -22.60 38.33 -6.90
C GLU A 144 -23.37 38.48 -8.23
N GLU A 145 -23.15 37.59 -9.20
CA GLU A 145 -23.86 37.62 -10.49
C GLU A 145 -25.36 37.36 -10.32
N ILE A 146 -25.75 36.42 -9.45
CA ILE A 146 -27.15 36.15 -9.13
C ILE A 146 -27.79 37.38 -8.47
N ALA A 147 -27.11 38.01 -7.49
CA ALA A 147 -27.60 39.21 -6.83
C ALA A 147 -27.77 40.40 -7.80
N LYS A 148 -26.80 40.59 -8.71
CA LYS A 148 -26.88 41.62 -9.76
C LYS A 148 -28.04 41.39 -10.71
N THR A 149 -28.26 40.14 -11.10
CA THR A 149 -29.37 39.77 -11.99
C THR A 149 -30.72 39.97 -11.29
N LEU A 150 -30.83 39.58 -10.01
CA LEU A 150 -32.01 39.84 -9.19
C LEU A 150 -32.34 41.33 -9.13
N ALA A 151 -31.35 42.18 -8.82
CA ALA A 151 -31.54 43.63 -8.77
C ALA A 151 -31.98 44.21 -10.12
N MET A 152 -31.40 43.73 -11.23
CA MET A 152 -31.82 44.13 -12.57
C MET A 152 -33.28 43.76 -12.84
N VAL A 153 -33.69 42.52 -12.55
CA VAL A 153 -35.07 42.06 -12.75
C VAL A 153 -36.05 42.84 -11.87
N GLU A 154 -35.71 43.08 -10.60
CA GLU A 154 -36.51 43.88 -9.67
C GLU A 154 -36.67 45.33 -10.15
N ALA A 155 -35.66 45.90 -10.77
CA ALA A 155 -35.69 47.25 -11.33
C ALA A 155 -36.48 47.36 -12.65
N THR A 156 -36.68 46.27 -13.40
CA THR A 156 -37.37 46.30 -14.69
C THR A 156 -38.86 46.68 -14.53
N PRO A 157 -39.32 47.79 -15.10
CA PRO A 157 -40.73 48.20 -15.05
C PRO A 157 -41.60 47.28 -15.94
N THR A 158 -42.80 46.94 -15.48
CA THR A 158 -43.74 46.07 -16.21
C THR A 158 -44.99 46.81 -16.72
N ASP A 159 -45.21 48.05 -16.30
CA ASP A 159 -46.27 48.95 -16.75
C ASP A 159 -46.13 49.34 -18.23
N GLY A 160 -44.89 49.42 -18.73
CA GLY A 160 -44.61 49.67 -20.15
C GLY A 160 -45.04 48.55 -21.12
N PHE A 161 -45.50 47.40 -20.63
CA PHE A 161 -45.93 46.26 -21.46
C PHE A 161 -47.40 46.34 -21.91
N GLN A 162 -48.08 47.45 -21.66
CA GLN A 162 -49.43 47.72 -22.17
C GLN A 162 -50.43 46.61 -21.78
N GLU A 163 -51.16 46.02 -22.72
CA GLU A 163 -52.10 44.92 -22.46
C GLU A 163 -51.43 43.66 -21.88
N PHE A 164 -50.10 43.52 -22.04
CA PHE A 164 -49.31 42.43 -21.48
C PHE A 164 -48.74 42.73 -20.09
N ALA A 165 -48.99 43.92 -19.52
CA ALA A 165 -48.43 44.35 -18.23
C ALA A 165 -48.68 43.36 -17.09
N LYS A 166 -49.88 42.79 -17.01
CA LYS A 166 -50.21 41.77 -16.01
C LYS A 166 -49.32 40.53 -16.16
N ARG A 167 -49.19 40.01 -17.37
CA ARG A 167 -48.37 38.82 -17.66
C ARG A 167 -46.88 39.10 -17.44
N ALA A 168 -46.41 40.32 -17.76
CA ALA A 168 -45.05 40.76 -17.45
C ALA A 168 -44.78 40.82 -15.96
N ALA A 169 -45.74 41.34 -15.17
CA ALA A 169 -45.64 41.36 -13.71
C ALA A 169 -45.58 39.95 -13.12
N GLU A 170 -46.43 39.03 -13.56
CA GLU A 170 -46.42 37.62 -13.14
C GLU A 170 -45.09 36.92 -13.50
N ALA A 171 -44.58 37.15 -14.72
CA ALA A 171 -43.30 36.60 -15.16
C ALA A 171 -42.12 37.15 -14.36
N LYS A 172 -42.11 38.47 -14.09
CA LYS A 172 -41.12 39.13 -13.23
C LYS A 172 -41.17 38.57 -11.81
N GLU A 173 -42.35 38.43 -11.21
CA GLU A 173 -42.50 37.88 -9.86
C GLU A 173 -41.97 36.45 -9.77
N ALA A 174 -42.32 35.59 -10.74
CA ALA A 174 -41.78 34.24 -10.83
C ALA A 174 -40.24 34.23 -10.95
N ALA A 175 -39.67 35.15 -11.73
CA ALA A 175 -38.22 35.30 -11.86
C ALA A 175 -37.56 35.74 -10.55
N VAL A 176 -38.13 36.73 -9.86
CA VAL A 176 -37.66 37.21 -8.55
C VAL A 176 -37.66 36.08 -7.53
N ILE A 177 -38.73 35.29 -7.46
CA ILE A 177 -38.82 34.13 -6.55
C ILE A 177 -37.68 33.14 -6.84
N ARG A 178 -37.50 32.73 -8.11
CA ARG A 178 -36.42 31.80 -8.49
C ARG A 178 -35.04 32.35 -8.14
N LEU A 179 -34.77 33.62 -8.47
CA LEU A 179 -33.46 34.25 -8.24
C LEU A 179 -33.15 34.41 -6.76
N ARG A 180 -34.15 34.73 -5.93
CA ARG A 180 -34.00 34.78 -4.47
C ARG A 180 -33.65 33.41 -3.89
N SER A 181 -34.32 32.35 -4.34
CA SER A 181 -33.98 30.98 -3.93
C SER A 181 -32.56 30.60 -4.34
N ALA A 182 -32.19 30.85 -5.60
CA ALA A 182 -30.85 30.58 -6.11
C ALA A 182 -29.77 31.38 -5.36
N LEU A 183 -30.06 32.64 -5.00
CA LEU A 183 -29.15 33.49 -4.23
C LEU A 183 -28.93 32.90 -2.83
N LEU A 184 -30.00 32.51 -2.15
CA LEU A 184 -29.92 31.89 -0.84
C LEU A 184 -29.10 30.60 -0.86
N GLU A 185 -29.35 29.72 -1.82
CA GLU A 185 -28.58 28.48 -2.01
C GLU A 185 -27.10 28.76 -2.33
N SER A 186 -26.81 29.81 -3.09
CA SER A 186 -25.43 30.22 -3.38
C SER A 186 -24.72 30.77 -2.14
N GLN A 187 -25.40 31.60 -1.35
CA GLN A 187 -24.89 32.11 -0.08
C GLN A 187 -24.61 31.00 0.93
N GLN A 188 -25.49 29.99 0.99
CA GLN A 188 -25.27 28.80 1.82
C GLN A 188 -24.02 28.03 1.38
N ARG A 189 -23.88 27.75 0.08
CA ARG A 189 -22.68 27.09 -0.47
C ARG A 189 -21.39 27.86 -0.20
N ASP A 190 -21.43 29.20 -0.24
CA ASP A 190 -20.26 30.02 0.06
C ASP A 190 -19.94 30.04 1.56
N ALA A 191 -20.97 30.10 2.42
CA ALA A 191 -20.82 30.01 3.87
C ALA A 191 -20.26 28.65 4.31
N GLU A 192 -20.79 27.55 3.75
CA GLU A 192 -20.30 26.19 3.99
C GLU A 192 -18.84 26.03 3.58
N ARG A 193 -18.44 26.59 2.42
CA ARG A 193 -17.05 26.60 1.98
C ARG A 193 -16.15 27.37 2.93
N ALA A 194 -16.57 28.55 3.37
CA ALA A 194 -15.81 29.37 4.31
C ALA A 194 -15.68 28.69 5.68
N GLU A 195 -16.74 28.05 6.18
CA GLU A 195 -16.70 27.28 7.42
C GLU A 195 -15.78 26.06 7.30
N LEU A 196 -15.87 25.32 6.20
CA LEU A 196 -15.01 24.17 5.94
C LEU A 196 -13.53 24.58 5.86
N GLU A 197 -13.23 25.73 5.26
CA GLU A 197 -11.88 26.28 5.23
C GLU A 197 -11.38 26.67 6.62
N ARG A 198 -12.22 27.34 7.44
CA ARG A 198 -11.91 27.64 8.84
C ARG A 198 -11.63 26.38 9.65
N LEU A 199 -12.46 25.35 9.50
CA LEU A 199 -12.27 24.05 10.18
C LEU A 199 -10.98 23.36 9.74
N ARG A 200 -10.62 23.44 8.46
CA ARG A 200 -9.33 22.93 7.96
C ARG A 200 -8.15 23.70 8.53
N GLN A 201 -8.24 25.02 8.63
CA GLN A 201 -7.21 25.86 9.25
C GLN A 201 -7.05 25.53 10.74
N GLU A 202 -8.15 25.45 11.49
CA GLU A 202 -8.11 25.08 12.91
C GLU A 202 -7.54 23.66 13.12
N ALA A 203 -7.92 22.70 12.28
CA ALA A 203 -7.39 21.34 12.33
C ALA A 203 -5.89 21.30 12.01
N ALA A 204 -5.42 22.08 11.03
CA ALA A 204 -4.01 22.20 10.69
C ALA A 204 -3.20 22.86 11.83
N GLU A 205 -3.74 23.92 12.45
CA GLU A 205 -3.13 24.54 13.62
C GLU A 205 -3.06 23.58 14.81
N ARG A 206 -4.13 22.82 15.07
CA ARG A 206 -4.16 21.82 16.14
C ARG A 206 -3.12 20.72 15.89
N ALA A 207 -3.07 20.17 14.68
CA ALA A 207 -2.07 19.17 14.31
C ALA A 207 -0.64 19.72 14.43
N ALA A 208 -0.39 20.98 14.04
CA ALA A 208 0.91 21.61 14.20
C ALA A 208 1.29 21.82 15.67
N ARG A 209 0.33 22.17 16.54
CA ARG A 209 0.54 22.27 17.99
C ARG A 209 0.84 20.90 18.59
N GLU A 210 0.05 19.88 18.29
CA GLU A 210 0.25 18.50 18.77
C GLU A 210 1.61 17.94 18.31
N GLU A 211 2.01 18.22 17.07
CA GLU A 211 3.33 17.87 16.54
C GLU A 211 4.45 18.58 17.31
N ALA A 212 4.32 19.90 17.53
CA ALA A 212 5.30 20.69 18.26
C ALA A 212 5.42 20.21 19.73
N GLU A 213 4.30 19.92 20.39
CA GLU A 213 4.27 19.35 21.73
C GLU A 213 4.90 17.95 21.76
N ARG A 214 4.67 17.12 20.75
CA ARG A 214 5.31 15.80 20.64
C ARG A 214 6.82 15.93 20.46
N ILE A 215 7.28 16.79 19.56
CA ILE A 215 8.70 17.07 19.34
C ILE A 215 9.35 17.58 20.64
N GLU A 216 8.68 18.48 21.36
CA GLU A 216 9.20 19.00 22.63
C GLU A 216 9.24 17.91 23.71
N ARG A 217 8.21 17.07 23.81
CA ARG A 217 8.22 15.92 24.72
C ARG A 217 9.33 14.94 24.35
N GLU A 218 9.52 14.61 23.08
CA GLU A 218 10.58 13.73 22.62
C GLU A 218 11.97 14.30 22.93
N LYS A 219 12.16 15.62 22.78
CA LYS A 219 13.40 16.31 23.19
C LYS A 219 13.61 16.25 24.69
N GLN A 220 12.57 16.49 25.48
CA GLN A 220 12.65 16.41 26.94
C GLN A 220 12.97 14.99 27.40
N GLU A 221 12.29 13.98 26.86
CA GLU A 221 12.56 12.56 27.15
C GLU A 221 13.96 12.13 26.67
N ALA A 222 14.45 12.67 25.56
CA ALA A 222 15.83 12.44 25.11
C ALA A 222 16.85 13.10 26.05
N ALA A 223 16.59 14.31 26.51
CA ALA A 223 17.42 15.02 27.48
C ALA A 223 17.43 14.31 28.85
N ASP A 224 16.27 13.86 29.33
CA ASP A 224 16.13 13.11 30.58
C ASP A 224 16.86 11.76 30.49
N ARG A 225 16.71 11.03 29.37
CA ARG A 225 17.47 9.80 29.11
C ARG A 225 18.98 10.04 29.05
N ALA A 226 19.43 11.12 28.39
CA ALA A 226 20.85 11.47 28.35
C ALA A 226 21.38 11.84 29.73
N ALA A 227 20.60 12.55 30.55
CA ALA A 227 20.96 12.89 31.92
C ALA A 227 20.99 11.66 32.83
N GLU A 228 20.04 10.74 32.70
CA GLU A 228 20.03 9.47 33.44
C GLU A 228 21.22 8.59 33.04
N GLN A 229 21.50 8.48 31.74
CA GLN A 229 22.67 7.74 31.24
C GLN A 229 23.97 8.35 31.78
N ALA A 230 24.12 9.68 31.72
CA ALA A 230 25.29 10.36 32.26
C ALA A 230 25.44 10.15 33.78
N ARG A 231 24.33 10.08 34.53
CA ARG A 231 24.35 9.74 35.97
C ARG A 231 24.79 8.30 36.19
N ARG A 232 24.26 7.34 35.43
CA ARG A 232 24.65 5.92 35.51
C ARG A 232 26.12 5.73 35.17
N ASP A 233 26.59 6.35 34.09
CA ASP A 233 28.00 6.30 33.67
C ASP A 233 28.91 6.92 34.74
N ALA A 234 28.50 8.04 35.35
CA ALA A 234 29.24 8.69 36.44
C ALA A 234 29.24 7.85 37.73
N GLU A 235 28.13 7.20 38.08
CA GLU A 235 28.01 6.32 39.24
C GLU A 235 28.81 5.03 39.04
N GLU A 236 28.78 4.45 37.85
CA GLU A 236 29.58 3.28 37.49
C GLU A 236 31.07 3.61 37.52
N LYS A 237 31.47 4.77 36.97
CA LYS A 237 32.86 5.24 37.06
C LYS A 237 33.29 5.49 38.50
N ALA A 238 32.45 6.14 39.31
CA ALA A 238 32.72 6.35 40.73
C ALA A 238 32.79 5.02 41.50
N ARG A 239 32.00 4.02 41.13
CA ARG A 239 32.06 2.67 41.71
C ARG A 239 33.34 1.95 41.31
N GLN A 240 33.75 2.03 40.04
CA GLN A 240 35.02 1.48 39.56
C GLN A 240 36.20 2.13 40.29
N GLU A 241 36.23 3.45 40.40
CA GLU A 241 37.27 4.18 41.15
C GLU A 241 37.30 3.79 42.64
N ARG A 242 36.14 3.56 43.27
CA ARG A 242 36.05 3.06 44.65
C ARG A 242 36.53 1.62 44.78
N GLU A 243 36.15 0.72 43.88
CA GLU A 243 36.61 -0.67 43.88
C GLU A 243 38.12 -0.76 43.61
N GLU A 244 38.66 0.07 42.72
CA GLU A 244 40.11 0.18 42.50
C GLU A 244 40.84 0.75 43.72
N ALA A 245 40.31 1.81 44.34
CA ALA A 245 40.87 2.36 45.57
C ALA A 245 40.82 1.37 46.74
N GLU A 246 39.74 0.60 46.86
CA GLU A 246 39.59 -0.45 47.86
C GLU A 246 40.56 -1.60 47.60
N ARG A 247 40.71 -2.07 46.36
CA ARG A 247 41.71 -3.06 45.98
C ARG A 247 43.14 -2.58 46.22
N ALA A 248 43.42 -1.31 45.94
CA ALA A 248 44.72 -0.73 46.23
C ALA A 248 44.96 -0.65 47.75
N ALA A 249 43.96 -0.27 48.53
CA ALA A 249 44.03 -0.22 49.98
C ALA A 249 44.18 -1.61 50.62
N THR A 250 43.50 -2.64 50.10
CA THR A 250 43.67 -4.02 50.57
C THR A 250 45.05 -4.55 50.21
N ALA A 251 45.53 -4.34 48.98
CA ALA A 251 46.88 -4.72 48.57
C ALA A 251 47.97 -4.02 49.40
N GLU A 252 47.77 -2.74 49.75
CA GLU A 252 48.66 -1.98 50.63
C GLU A 252 48.66 -2.56 52.05
N ARG A 253 47.48 -2.86 52.61
CA ARG A 253 47.34 -3.49 53.93
C ARG A 253 48.00 -4.86 53.97
N GLU A 254 47.80 -5.69 52.95
CA GLU A 254 48.47 -7.00 52.84
C GLU A 254 49.99 -6.85 52.74
N ARG A 255 50.50 -5.82 52.05
CA ARG A 255 51.94 -5.56 52.00
C ARG A 255 52.49 -5.16 53.37
N ILE A 256 51.82 -4.24 54.06
CA ILE A 256 52.19 -3.79 55.42
C ILE A 256 52.13 -4.96 56.41
N GLU A 257 51.11 -5.81 56.32
CA GLU A 257 50.96 -6.97 57.20
C GLU A 257 52.04 -8.03 56.93
N ARG A 258 52.40 -8.27 55.66
CA ARG A 258 53.53 -9.15 55.30
C ARG A 258 54.88 -8.60 55.78
N GLU A 259 55.11 -7.29 55.66
CA GLU A 259 56.32 -6.65 56.20
C GLU A 259 56.38 -6.74 57.73
N ALA A 260 55.28 -6.44 58.42
CA ALA A 260 55.20 -6.55 59.88
C ALA A 260 55.36 -8.00 60.36
N GLN A 261 54.81 -8.97 59.64
CA GLN A 261 54.97 -10.40 59.94
C GLN A 261 56.43 -10.84 59.74
N ALA A 262 57.08 -10.41 58.65
CA ALA A 262 58.49 -10.70 58.40
C ALA A 262 59.41 -10.04 59.45
N GLU A 263 59.09 -8.85 59.92
CA GLU A 263 59.83 -8.16 60.98
C GLU A 263 59.64 -8.85 62.34
N ARG A 264 58.42 -9.30 62.66
CA ARG A 264 58.14 -10.11 63.87
C ARG A 264 58.87 -11.44 63.84
N GLU A 265 58.92 -12.13 62.70
CA GLU A 265 59.67 -13.37 62.55
C GLU A 265 61.17 -13.16 62.69
N ARG A 266 61.72 -12.05 62.16
CA ARG A 266 63.13 -11.67 62.37
C ARG A 266 63.42 -11.33 63.84
N ALA A 267 62.53 -10.59 64.50
CA ALA A 267 62.67 -10.26 65.92
C ALA A 267 62.56 -11.51 66.83
N ALA A 268 61.66 -12.44 66.52
CA ALA A 268 61.53 -13.72 67.21
C ALA A 268 62.75 -14.64 66.98
N ALA A 269 63.30 -14.66 65.75
CA ALA A 269 64.53 -15.40 65.46
C ALA A 269 65.76 -14.82 66.18
N GLU A 270 65.85 -13.50 66.29
CA GLU A 270 66.90 -12.80 67.05
C GLU A 270 66.79 -13.08 68.55
N GLN A 271 65.58 -13.01 69.13
CA GLN A 271 65.34 -13.35 70.55
C GLN A 271 65.64 -14.82 70.86
N ALA A 272 65.27 -15.75 69.98
CA ALA A 272 65.59 -17.17 70.13
C ALA A 272 67.10 -17.45 70.04
N ARG A 273 67.87 -16.67 69.28
CA ARG A 273 69.35 -16.74 69.25
C ARG A 273 69.96 -16.26 70.57
N VAL A 274 69.47 -15.14 71.11
CA VAL A 274 69.98 -14.55 72.37
C VAL A 274 69.63 -15.42 73.58
N GLU A 275 68.48 -16.09 73.60
CA GLU A 275 68.13 -17.04 74.66
C GLU A 275 68.94 -18.35 74.57
N ARG A 276 69.21 -18.86 73.37
CA ARG A 276 70.10 -20.04 73.19
C ARG A 276 71.54 -19.76 73.62
N GLU A 277 72.09 -18.59 73.31
CA GLU A 277 73.46 -18.23 73.75
C GLU A 277 73.57 -18.01 75.27
N LYS A 278 72.50 -17.55 75.94
CA LYS A 278 72.48 -17.43 77.41
C LYS A 278 72.33 -18.78 78.11
N ALA A 279 71.49 -19.69 77.58
CA ALA A 279 71.31 -21.03 78.12
C ALA A 279 72.58 -21.90 77.97
N GLU A 280 73.28 -21.81 76.83
CA GLU A 280 74.51 -22.60 76.58
C GLU A 280 75.73 -22.13 77.41
N ALA A 281 75.76 -20.87 77.87
CA ALA A 281 76.81 -20.33 78.73
C ALA A 281 76.62 -20.71 80.21
N GLU A 282 75.37 -20.85 80.67
CA GLU A 282 75.02 -21.23 82.04
C GLU A 282 75.16 -22.76 82.26
N GLU A 283 74.86 -23.56 81.23
CA GLU A 283 75.00 -25.02 81.25
C GLU A 283 76.47 -25.49 81.23
N ARG A 284 77.38 -24.77 80.54
CA ARG A 284 78.82 -25.07 80.53
C ARG A 284 79.54 -24.77 81.85
N ALA A 285 79.03 -23.83 82.65
CA ALA A 285 79.59 -23.51 83.96
C ALA A 285 79.13 -24.49 85.06
N ALA A 286 77.91 -25.03 84.94
CA ALA A 286 77.37 -26.03 85.86
C ALA A 286 77.86 -27.48 85.60
N GLN A 287 78.25 -27.79 84.35
CA GLN A 287 78.74 -29.12 83.96
C GLN A 287 80.17 -29.41 84.44
N ALA A 288 81.05 -28.40 84.48
CA ALA A 288 82.45 -28.56 84.87
C ALA A 288 82.67 -28.87 86.37
N GLU A 289 81.73 -28.49 87.25
CA GLU A 289 81.81 -28.75 88.69
C GLU A 289 81.19 -30.12 89.07
N ARG A 290 80.18 -30.56 88.33
CA ARG A 290 79.51 -31.86 88.53
C ARG A 290 80.36 -33.04 88.08
N ASP A 291 81.15 -32.88 87.03
CA ASP A 291 82.00 -33.95 86.48
C ASP A 291 83.18 -34.36 87.39
N ARG A 292 83.57 -33.53 88.37
CA ARG A 292 84.66 -33.86 89.32
C ARG A 292 84.18 -34.70 90.50
N LEU A 293 82.93 -34.51 90.94
CA LEU A 293 82.30 -35.25 92.04
C LEU A 293 81.64 -36.55 91.57
N ASP A 294 81.24 -36.63 90.31
CA ASP A 294 80.66 -37.84 89.72
C ASP A 294 81.69 -38.93 89.34
N ALA A 295 82.96 -38.57 89.12
CA ALA A 295 84.02 -39.54 88.78
C ALA A 295 84.40 -40.47 89.95
N GLU A 296 84.29 -40.01 91.19
CA GLU A 296 84.64 -40.78 92.40
C GLU A 296 83.49 -41.72 92.85
N ARG A 297 82.24 -41.30 92.62
CA ARG A 297 81.03 -42.10 92.84
C ARG A 297 80.86 -43.20 91.77
N ARG A 298 81.25 -42.92 90.52
CA ARG A 298 81.26 -43.87 89.40
C ARG A 298 82.29 -45.02 89.53
N ALA A 299 83.24 -44.97 90.46
CA ALA A 299 84.18 -46.07 90.70
C ALA A 299 83.63 -47.14 91.66
N LYS A 300 82.91 -46.74 92.71
CA LYS A 300 82.30 -47.66 93.70
C LYS A 300 80.95 -48.21 93.27
N GLU A 301 80.16 -47.42 92.55
CA GLU A 301 78.89 -47.91 91.99
C GLU A 301 79.10 -48.81 90.76
N ALA A 302 80.28 -48.80 90.11
CA ALA A 302 80.62 -49.68 89.00
C ALA A 302 80.95 -51.12 89.43
N GLU A 303 81.34 -51.36 90.68
CA GLU A 303 81.65 -52.70 91.20
C GLU A 303 80.37 -53.42 91.66
N GLU A 304 79.45 -52.71 92.32
CA GLU A 304 78.13 -53.22 92.70
C GLU A 304 77.14 -53.24 91.53
N ARG A 305 77.30 -52.34 90.53
CA ARG A 305 76.65 -52.50 89.22
C ARG A 305 77.24 -53.65 88.42
N ALA A 306 78.51 -54.03 88.51
CA ALA A 306 79.00 -55.19 87.75
C ALA A 306 78.37 -56.53 88.19
N GLU A 307 77.93 -56.64 89.45
CA GLU A 307 77.25 -57.82 89.98
C GLU A 307 75.73 -57.76 89.76
N ARG A 308 75.12 -56.58 89.93
CA ARG A 308 73.70 -56.35 89.61
C ARG A 308 73.43 -56.32 88.10
N ASP A 309 74.34 -55.81 87.29
CA ASP A 309 74.30 -55.83 85.83
C ASP A 309 74.67 -57.22 85.29
N ARG A 310 75.28 -58.16 86.03
CA ARG A 310 75.34 -59.57 85.54
C ARG A 310 73.98 -60.24 85.64
N ILE A 311 73.25 -60.02 86.72
CA ILE A 311 71.91 -60.59 86.96
C ILE A 311 70.85 -59.82 86.16
N GLU A 312 71.00 -58.50 86.02
CA GLU A 312 70.12 -57.63 85.22
C GLU A 312 70.51 -57.59 83.74
N ALA A 313 71.74 -57.92 83.33
CA ALA A 313 72.06 -58.22 81.92
C ALA A 313 71.74 -59.67 81.55
N GLU A 314 71.64 -60.63 82.47
CA GLU A 314 70.94 -61.89 82.18
C GLU A 314 69.45 -61.62 81.97
N ARG A 315 68.82 -60.84 82.86
CA ARG A 315 67.40 -60.50 82.75
C ARG A 315 67.08 -59.55 81.59
N ARG A 316 67.96 -58.61 81.23
CA ARG A 316 67.82 -57.72 80.06
C ARG A 316 68.33 -58.37 78.78
N ALA A 317 69.27 -59.31 78.80
CA ALA A 317 69.53 -60.16 77.63
C ALA A 317 68.39 -61.16 77.42
N GLU A 318 67.65 -61.56 78.45
CA GLU A 318 66.43 -62.37 78.36
C GLU A 318 65.20 -61.52 78.00
N GLU A 319 65.08 -60.28 78.47
CA GLU A 319 63.99 -59.33 78.16
C GLU A 319 64.20 -58.63 76.80
N ASP A 320 65.43 -58.36 76.36
CA ASP A 320 65.75 -57.87 75.01
C ASP A 320 65.85 -59.02 73.99
N ARG A 321 66.18 -60.27 74.40
CA ARG A 321 65.86 -61.45 73.57
C ARG A 321 64.36 -61.63 73.48
N LYS A 322 63.58 -61.53 74.57
CA LYS A 322 62.11 -61.63 74.52
C LYS A 322 61.46 -60.48 73.77
N ALA A 323 61.97 -59.25 73.79
CA ALA A 323 61.41 -58.11 73.06
C ALA A 323 61.89 -58.02 71.59
N ALA A 324 63.09 -58.49 71.27
CA ALA A 324 63.52 -58.70 69.89
C ALA A 324 62.84 -59.95 69.28
N GLU A 325 62.61 -60.99 70.08
CA GLU A 325 61.82 -62.18 69.75
C GLU A 325 60.33 -61.86 69.73
N GLU A 326 59.79 -60.87 70.44
CA GLU A 326 58.38 -60.46 70.38
C GLU A 326 58.13 -59.47 69.23
N ARG A 327 59.09 -58.60 68.88
CA ARG A 327 59.04 -57.78 67.65
C ARG A 327 59.37 -58.59 66.38
N ALA A 328 60.15 -59.66 66.49
CA ALA A 328 60.31 -60.68 65.46
C ALA A 328 59.11 -61.64 65.43
N ARG A 329 58.55 -62.08 66.56
CA ARG A 329 57.31 -62.89 66.65
C ARG A 329 56.08 -62.11 66.26
N GLN A 330 56.02 -60.78 66.35
CA GLN A 330 54.87 -60.02 65.83
C GLN A 330 54.95 -59.86 64.31
N ARG A 331 56.16 -59.71 63.73
CA ARG A 331 56.38 -59.71 62.27
C ARG A 331 56.33 -61.12 61.67
N GLU A 332 56.77 -62.14 62.41
CA GLU A 332 56.61 -63.56 62.11
C GLU A 332 55.21 -64.08 62.47
N GLU A 333 54.43 -63.54 63.40
CA GLU A 333 53.04 -63.96 63.61
C GLU A 333 52.16 -63.37 62.52
N GLU A 334 52.43 -62.17 62.03
CA GLU A 334 51.70 -61.64 60.88
C GLU A 334 52.08 -62.37 59.58
N ALA A 335 53.35 -62.72 59.39
CA ALA A 335 53.82 -63.54 58.25
C ALA A 335 53.50 -65.05 58.40
N ALA A 336 53.54 -65.60 59.61
CA ALA A 336 53.21 -66.99 59.91
C ALA A 336 51.74 -67.20 60.25
N ARG A 337 50.89 -66.18 60.41
CA ARG A 337 49.43 -66.37 60.33
C ARG A 337 49.01 -66.46 58.86
N ARG A 338 49.74 -65.81 57.95
CA ARG A 338 49.63 -66.03 56.49
C ARG A 338 50.27 -67.35 56.03
N GLU A 339 51.41 -67.75 56.59
CA GLU A 339 52.07 -69.04 56.27
C GLU A 339 51.43 -70.23 56.99
N ARG A 340 50.98 -70.11 58.25
CA ARG A 340 50.21 -71.18 58.93
C ARG A 340 48.86 -71.43 58.28
N GLN A 341 48.26 -70.43 57.64
CA GLN A 341 47.05 -70.65 56.84
C GLN A 341 47.35 -71.38 55.51
N ARG A 342 48.59 -71.35 54.98
CA ARG A 342 49.04 -72.20 53.86
C ARG A 342 49.52 -73.58 54.32
N VAL A 343 50.23 -73.66 55.44
CA VAL A 343 50.83 -74.88 56.01
C VAL A 343 49.78 -75.73 56.74
N GLU A 344 48.72 -75.18 57.32
CA GLU A 344 47.63 -75.99 57.90
C GLU A 344 46.77 -76.66 56.80
N ASP A 345 46.65 -76.01 55.63
CA ASP A 345 46.04 -76.60 54.44
C ASP A 345 46.93 -77.71 53.82
N GLU A 346 48.27 -77.61 53.94
CA GLU A 346 49.23 -78.60 53.41
C GLU A 346 49.55 -79.75 54.40
N ARG A 347 49.65 -79.46 55.71
CA ARG A 347 49.97 -80.44 56.77
C ARG A 347 48.79 -81.34 57.13
N LYS A 348 47.54 -80.87 57.00
CA LYS A 348 46.35 -81.75 57.07
C LYS A 348 46.39 -82.83 55.98
N ALA A 349 47.05 -82.57 54.84
CA ALA A 349 47.22 -83.57 53.78
C ALA A 349 48.36 -84.58 54.06
N GLU A 350 49.38 -84.24 54.86
CA GLU A 350 50.51 -85.13 55.20
C GLU A 350 50.34 -85.94 56.50
N GLU A 351 49.75 -85.38 57.56
CA GLU A 351 49.57 -86.07 58.86
C GLU A 351 48.59 -87.27 58.78
N GLU A 352 47.62 -87.25 57.85
CA GLU A 352 46.73 -88.38 57.60
C GLU A 352 47.46 -89.60 57.00
N ALA A 353 48.62 -89.37 56.35
CA ALA A 353 49.42 -90.40 55.69
C ALA A 353 50.51 -91.05 56.57
N GLN A 354 50.93 -90.40 57.68
CA GLN A 354 51.96 -90.92 58.60
C GLN A 354 51.38 -91.72 59.78
N ARG A 355 50.24 -91.29 60.37
CA ARG A 355 49.66 -91.94 61.57
C ARG A 355 49.31 -93.42 61.37
N ARG A 356 48.89 -93.82 60.16
CA ARG A 356 48.61 -95.21 59.79
C ARG A 356 49.84 -96.14 59.79
N ARG A 357 51.07 -95.61 59.71
CA ARG A 357 52.30 -96.41 59.56
C ARG A 357 52.99 -96.72 60.89
N GLU A 358 52.79 -95.89 61.91
CA GLU A 358 53.49 -96.01 63.18
C GLU A 358 52.77 -96.92 64.18
N GLU A 359 51.43 -96.88 64.20
CA GLU A 359 50.61 -97.75 65.05
C GLU A 359 50.92 -99.25 64.76
N ASP A 360 51.16 -99.58 63.49
CA ASP A 360 51.44 -100.94 63.05
C ASP A 360 52.83 -101.44 63.49
N ARG A 361 53.81 -100.53 63.59
CA ARG A 361 55.19 -100.85 64.02
C ARG A 361 55.26 -101.06 65.53
N ALA A 362 54.54 -100.25 66.31
CA ALA A 362 54.49 -100.37 67.76
C ALA A 362 53.82 -101.67 68.21
N HIS A 363 52.72 -102.05 67.53
CA HIS A 363 51.96 -103.25 67.84
C HIS A 363 52.79 -104.53 67.69
N ARG A 364 53.57 -104.65 66.61
CA ARG A 364 54.46 -105.80 66.39
C ARG A 364 55.60 -105.89 67.42
N GLY A 365 56.13 -104.74 67.84
CA GLY A 365 57.22 -104.68 68.82
C GLY A 365 56.81 -105.07 70.24
N SER A 366 55.55 -104.84 70.64
CA SER A 366 55.07 -105.25 71.97
C SER A 366 54.89 -106.76 72.07
N ILE A 367 54.33 -107.39 71.02
CA ILE A 367 54.07 -108.83 70.96
C ILE A 367 55.38 -109.62 70.99
N ASN A 368 56.40 -109.17 70.26
CA ASN A 368 57.71 -109.83 70.26
C ASN A 368 58.46 -109.72 71.59
N ARG A 369 58.32 -108.60 72.32
CA ARG A 369 58.89 -108.46 73.67
C ARG A 369 58.17 -109.33 74.69
N ALA A 370 56.85 -109.44 74.60
CA ALA A 370 56.07 -110.33 75.47
C ALA A 370 56.49 -111.79 75.29
N ALA A 371 56.68 -112.25 74.04
CA ALA A 371 57.19 -113.58 73.74
C ALA A 371 58.62 -113.80 74.27
N MET A 372 59.52 -112.81 74.10
CA MET A 372 60.89 -112.86 74.62
C MET A 372 60.92 -112.98 76.15
N ASN A 373 60.13 -112.18 76.85
CA ASN A 373 60.05 -112.22 78.32
C ASN A 373 59.50 -113.56 78.82
N ALA A 374 58.52 -114.17 78.13
CA ALA A 374 58.00 -115.48 78.47
C ALA A 374 59.06 -116.60 78.33
N LEU A 375 59.93 -116.50 77.31
CA LEU A 375 61.05 -117.43 77.13
C LEU A 375 62.16 -117.23 78.18
N VAL A 376 62.43 -115.99 78.59
CA VAL A 376 63.38 -115.68 79.68
C VAL A 376 62.86 -116.21 81.02
N ALA A 377 61.57 -116.04 81.30
CA ALA A 377 60.93 -116.60 82.50
C ALA A 377 60.97 -118.13 82.53
N ALA A 378 60.95 -118.78 81.36
CA ALA A 378 61.09 -120.23 81.23
C ALA A 378 62.55 -120.74 81.43
N GLY A 379 63.51 -119.85 81.71
CA GLY A 379 64.88 -120.19 82.07
C GLY A 379 65.93 -120.02 80.97
N LEU A 380 65.59 -119.46 79.80
CA LEU A 380 66.58 -119.07 78.78
C LEU A 380 67.28 -117.75 79.16
N SER A 381 68.56 -117.62 78.82
CA SER A 381 69.24 -116.32 78.93
C SER A 381 68.68 -115.32 77.91
N GLU A 382 68.70 -114.03 78.26
CA GLU A 382 68.10 -112.95 77.47
C GLU A 382 68.62 -112.92 76.02
N GLY A 383 69.91 -113.21 75.81
CA GLY A 383 70.50 -113.31 74.47
C GLY A 383 69.98 -114.50 73.67
N ALA A 384 69.77 -115.67 74.29
CA ALA A 384 69.24 -116.86 73.61
C ALA A 384 67.74 -116.73 73.32
N ALA A 385 66.96 -116.12 74.22
CA ALA A 385 65.54 -115.83 74.04
C ALA A 385 65.30 -114.88 72.85
N ARG A 386 66.11 -113.81 72.72
CA ARG A 386 66.06 -112.89 71.58
C ARG A 386 66.30 -113.61 70.25
N THR A 387 67.36 -114.43 70.17
CA THR A 387 67.68 -115.21 68.96
C THR A 387 66.56 -116.18 68.60
N ALA A 388 65.92 -116.83 69.59
CA ALA A 388 64.81 -117.74 69.37
C ALA A 388 63.55 -117.03 68.84
N VAL A 389 63.15 -115.89 69.41
CA VAL A 389 62.01 -115.08 68.90
C VAL A 389 62.30 -114.58 67.49
N GLU A 390 63.53 -114.17 67.21
CA GLU A 390 63.93 -113.67 65.90
C GLU A 390 63.93 -114.78 64.83
N ALA A 391 64.40 -115.99 65.15
CA ALA A 391 64.36 -117.15 64.26
C ALA A 391 62.92 -117.62 63.98
N ILE A 392 62.02 -117.58 64.97
CA ILE A 392 60.59 -117.94 64.80
C ILE A 392 59.83 -116.86 64.00
N ALA A 393 60.13 -115.57 64.21
CA ALA A 393 59.53 -114.46 63.43
C ALA A 393 59.95 -114.48 61.95
N LYS A 394 61.14 -115.03 61.64
CA LYS A 394 61.65 -115.25 60.28
C LYS A 394 61.21 -116.60 59.68
N GLY A 395 60.64 -117.53 60.47
CA GLY A 395 60.14 -118.84 60.02
C GLY A 395 61.19 -119.95 59.94
N GLU A 396 62.37 -119.76 60.53
CA GLU A 396 63.53 -120.65 60.44
C GLU A 396 63.44 -121.90 61.34
N VAL A 397 62.40 -121.97 62.18
CA VAL A 397 62.10 -123.10 63.07
C VAL A 397 60.81 -123.77 62.58
N PRO A 398 60.88 -124.95 61.94
CA PRO A 398 59.70 -125.64 61.42
C PRO A 398 58.73 -126.02 62.54
N CYS A 399 57.43 -126.04 62.22
CA CYS A 399 56.35 -126.44 63.12
C CYS A 399 56.10 -125.51 64.34
N VAL A 400 56.61 -124.27 64.33
CA VAL A 400 56.32 -123.19 65.32
C VAL A 400 56.06 -121.85 64.60
N ARG A 401 55.00 -121.08 64.95
CA ARG A 401 54.69 -119.74 64.36
C ARG A 401 54.14 -118.73 65.40
N ILE A 402 54.39 -117.43 65.22
CA ILE A 402 53.90 -116.31 66.08
C ILE A 402 52.71 -115.59 65.41
N SER A 403 51.64 -115.29 66.16
CA SER A 403 50.49 -114.51 65.72
C SER A 403 50.57 -113.09 66.28
N TYR A 404 50.37 -112.08 65.42
CA TYR A 404 50.37 -110.66 65.79
C TYR A 404 48.94 -110.12 65.91
#